data_AF-A0A7X5BSR2-F1
#
_entry.id   AF-A0A7X5BSR2-F1
#
_cell.length_a   1.000
_cell.length_b   1.000
_cell.length_c   1.000
_cell.angle_alpha   90.00
_cell.angle_beta   90.00
_cell.angle_gamma   90.00
#
_symmetry.space_group_name_H-M   'P 1'
#
loop_
_entity.id
_entity.type
_entity.pdbx_description
1 polymer ?
#
loop_
_entity_poly.entity_id
_entity_poly.type
_entity_poly.pdbx_seq_one_letter_code
_entity_poly.pdbx_strand_id
1 'polypeptide(L)' 'MPHVTVKLYPGKSEQQKTQLAERIVKDVMEALGSTEGAISVAIEEVSPTDWPEAVYRPEIAGQWDRLYKKPGYNPLK' A
#
# COMPACT_ATOMS: atom_id res chain seq x y z
N MET A 1 8.92 4.19 14.16
CA MET A 1 8.29 2.87 13.91
C MET A 1 7.38 3.01 12.70
N PRO A 2 7.88 2.76 11.48
CA PRO A 2 7.09 2.86 10.26
C PRO A 2 6.03 1.75 10.16
N HIS A 3 4.86 2.09 9.67
CA HIS A 3 3.84 1.14 9.24
C HIS A 3 3.48 1.40 7.79
N VAL A 4 3.43 0.34 6.98
CA VAL A 4 3.03 0.40 5.57
C VAL A 4 1.86 -0.54 5.34
N THR A 5 0.80 -0.03 4.72
CA THR A 5 -0.33 -0.85 4.26
C THR A 5 -0.35 -0.85 2.75
N VAL A 6 -0.36 -2.04 2.15
CA VAL A 6 -0.54 -2.22 0.71
C VAL A 6 -1.94 -2.77 0.47
N LYS A 7 -2.81 -1.96 -0.12
CA LYS A 7 -4.10 -2.42 -0.62
C LYS A 7 -3.97 -2.75 -2.11
N LEU A 8 -4.50 -3.89 -2.54
CA LEU A 8 -4.46 -4.33 -3.94
C LEU A 8 -5.67 -5.16 -4.32
N TYR A 9 -5.86 -5.41 -5.61
CA TYR A 9 -6.84 -6.39 -6.08
C TYR A 9 -6.42 -7.82 -5.76
N PRO A 10 -7.39 -8.72 -5.54
CA PRO A 10 -7.11 -10.11 -5.22
C PRO A 10 -6.39 -10.85 -6.34
N GLY A 11 -5.67 -11.91 -5.96
CA GLY A 11 -5.11 -12.89 -6.90
C GLY A 11 -3.58 -12.93 -6.93
N LYS A 12 -2.90 -12.35 -5.93
CA LYS A 12 -1.45 -12.57 -5.73
C LYS A 12 -1.22 -13.76 -4.81
N SER A 13 -0.21 -14.56 -5.10
CA SER A 13 0.15 -15.68 -4.23
C SER A 13 0.73 -15.17 -2.90
N GLU A 14 0.68 -15.98 -1.85
CA GLU A 14 1.34 -15.66 -0.58
C GLU A 14 2.83 -15.40 -0.78
N GLN A 15 3.51 -16.15 -1.66
CA GLN A 15 4.92 -15.93 -1.97
C GLN A 15 5.18 -14.52 -2.55
N GLN A 16 4.31 -14.05 -3.45
CA GLN A 16 4.43 -12.69 -4.00
C GLN A 16 4.20 -11.63 -2.93
N LYS A 17 3.24 -11.86 -2.03
CA LYS A 17 2.93 -10.95 -0.92
C LYS A 17 4.10 -10.88 0.09
N THR A 18 4.67 -12.03 0.47
CA THR A 18 5.87 -12.10 1.32
C THR A 18 7.06 -11.39 0.67
N GLN A 19 7.34 -11.67 -0.61
CA GLN A 19 8.45 -11.03 -1.31
C GLN A 19 8.27 -9.50 -1.42
N LEU A 20 7.04 -9.03 -1.60
CA LEU A 20 6.75 -7.59 -1.61
C LEU A 20 7.01 -6.98 -0.22
N ALA A 21 6.54 -7.62 0.85
CA ALA A 21 6.73 -7.14 2.22
C ALA A 21 8.22 -7.03 2.57
N GLU A 22 9.02 -8.05 2.25
CA GLU A 22 10.48 -8.04 2.47
C GLU A 22 11.16 -6.87 1.76
N ARG A 23 10.78 -6.60 0.50
CA ARG A 23 11.33 -5.48 -0.29
C ARG A 23 10.94 -4.12 0.32
N ILE A 24 9.69 -3.95 0.73
CA ILE A 24 9.22 -2.73 1.39
C ILE A 24 9.99 -2.49 2.69
N VAL A 25 10.16 -3.52 3.53
CA VAL A 25 10.91 -3.41 4.78
C VAL A 25 12.33 -2.95 4.50
N LYS A 26 13.01 -3.59 3.54
CA LYS A 26 14.37 -3.22 3.15
C LYS A 26 14.47 -1.76 2.69
N ASP A 27 13.60 -1.34 1.78
CA ASP A 27 13.62 0.03 1.25
C ASP A 27 13.32 1.06 2.34
N VAL A 28 12.41 0.76 3.26
CA VAL A 28 12.10 1.62 4.42
C VAL A 28 13.28 1.72 5.38
N MET A 29 13.98 0.61 5.65
CA MET A 29 15.21 0.63 6.46
C MET A 29 16.27 1.53 5.81
N GLU A 30 16.52 1.34 4.52
CA GLU A 30 17.55 2.10 3.78
C GLU A 30 17.21 3.60 3.69
N ALA A 31 15.95 3.94 3.41
CA ALA A 31 15.54 5.33 3.24
C ALA A 31 15.39 6.11 4.56
N LEU A 32 14.94 5.45 5.64
CA LEU A 32 14.59 6.11 6.90
C LEU A 32 15.52 5.75 8.08
N GLY A 33 16.54 4.92 7.87
CA GLY A 33 17.45 4.48 8.93
C GLY A 33 16.75 3.69 10.04
N SER A 34 15.61 3.07 9.74
CA SER A 34 14.83 2.30 10.70
C SER A 34 15.42 0.90 10.90
N THR A 35 15.23 0.31 12.09
CA THR A 35 15.55 -1.10 12.33
C THR A 35 14.42 -2.00 11.82
N GLU A 36 14.75 -3.22 11.41
CA GLU A 36 13.79 -4.20 10.89
C GLU A 36 12.62 -4.43 11.85
N GLY A 37 12.90 -4.68 13.13
CA GLY A 37 11.88 -4.92 14.15
C GLY A 37 10.99 -3.71 14.49
N ALA A 38 11.30 -2.52 13.97
CA ALA A 38 10.48 -1.32 14.15
C ALA A 38 9.53 -1.06 12.96
N ILE A 39 9.55 -1.90 11.93
CA ILE A 39 8.76 -1.76 10.71
C ILE A 39 7.70 -2.86 10.67
N SER A 40 6.50 -2.49 10.24
CA SER A 40 5.42 -3.45 10.00
C SER A 40 4.78 -3.20 8.63
N VAL A 41 4.40 -4.28 7.95
CA VAL A 41 3.73 -4.23 6.64
C VAL A 41 2.45 -5.06 6.68
N ALA A 42 1.33 -4.45 6.32
CA ALA A 42 0.06 -5.14 6.09
C ALA A 42 -0.24 -5.19 4.59
N ILE A 43 -0.78 -6.31 4.11
CA ILE A 43 -1.22 -6.47 2.72
C ILE A 43 -2.69 -6.89 2.74
N GLU A 44 -3.54 -6.08 2.12
CA GLU A 44 -5.00 -6.24 2.11
C GLU A 44 -5.51 -6.38 0.68
N GLU A 45 -6.26 -7.44 0.40
CA GLU A 45 -6.93 -7.62 -0.88
C GLU A 45 -8.33 -6.97 -0.82
N VAL A 46 -8.62 -6.11 -1.79
CA VAL A 46 -9.90 -5.40 -1.93
C VAL A 46 -10.45 -5.70 -3.31
N SER A 47 -11.73 -6.06 -3.41
CA SER A 47 -12.33 -6.38 -4.70
C SER A 47 -12.35 -5.14 -5.62
N PRO A 48 -12.29 -5.31 -6.95
CA PRO A 48 -12.40 -4.19 -7.88
C PRO A 48 -13.70 -3.40 -7.73
N THR A 49 -14.79 -4.09 -7.38
CA THR A 49 -16.11 -3.47 -7.17
C THR A 49 -16.12 -2.57 -5.94
N ASP A 50 -15.42 -2.97 -4.88
CA ASP A 50 -15.38 -2.22 -3.61
C ASP A 50 -14.33 -1.11 -3.62
N TRP A 51 -13.34 -1.17 -4.53
CA TRP A 51 -12.22 -0.24 -4.59
C TRP A 51 -12.57 1.25 -4.58
N PRO A 52 -13.60 1.73 -5.32
CA PRO A 52 -13.94 3.14 -5.32
C PRO A 52 -14.28 3.67 -3.93
N GLU A 53 -15.08 2.92 -3.17
CA GLU A 53 -15.59 3.33 -1.87
C GLU A 53 -14.63 2.97 -0.73
N ALA A 54 -13.97 1.80 -0.80
CA ALA A 54 -13.09 1.32 0.26
C ALA A 54 -11.68 1.93 0.21
N VAL A 55 -11.20 2.36 -0.97
CA VAL A 55 -9.81 2.84 -1.14
C VAL A 55 -9.76 4.19 -1.84
N TYR A 56 -10.34 4.30 -3.04
CA TYR A 56 -10.10 5.48 -3.88
C TYR A 56 -10.65 6.76 -3.25
N ARG A 57 -11.91 6.78 -2.81
CA ARG A 57 -12.49 7.96 -2.16
C ARG A 57 -11.78 8.32 -0.85
N PRO A 58 -11.66 7.42 0.16
CA PRO A 58 -11.14 7.80 1.47
C PRO A 58 -9.62 8.00 1.52
N GLU A 59 -8.85 7.21 0.77
CA GLU A 59 -7.39 7.15 0.94
C GLU A 59 -6.62 7.80 -0.22
N ILE A 60 -7.23 7.93 -1.40
CA ILE A 60 -6.57 8.52 -2.57
C ILE A 60 -7.10 9.93 -2.85
N ALA A 61 -8.37 10.04 -3.23
CA ALA A 61 -8.98 11.33 -3.58
C ALA A 61 -9.11 12.22 -2.34
N GLY A 62 -9.57 11.66 -1.21
CA GLY A 62 -9.72 12.38 0.06
C GLY A 62 -8.40 12.81 0.71
N GLN A 63 -7.25 12.29 0.24
CA GLN A 63 -5.92 12.59 0.77
C GLN A 63 -4.94 13.04 -0.31
N TRP A 64 -5.45 13.58 -1.43
CA TRP A 64 -4.67 13.86 -2.64
C TRP A 64 -3.37 14.64 -2.41
N ASP A 65 -3.40 15.62 -1.50
CA ASP A 65 -2.25 16.47 -1.18
C ASP A 65 -1.19 15.75 -0.32
N ARG A 66 -1.58 14.68 0.38
CA ARG A 66 -0.67 13.85 1.19
C ARG A 66 0.01 12.75 0.37
N LEU A 67 -0.44 12.54 -0.87
CA LEU A 67 0.16 11.54 -1.77
C LEU A 67 1.46 12.06 -2.38
N TYR A 68 2.57 11.46 -1.94
CA TYR A 68 3.89 11.62 -2.57
C TYR A 68 3.96 10.97 -3.97
N LYS A 69 3.11 9.96 -4.22
CA LYS A 69 2.90 9.36 -5.55
C LYS A 69 1.41 9.35 -5.89
N LYS A 70 1.01 10.17 -6.88
CA LYS A 70 -0.37 10.24 -7.38
C LYS A 70 -0.66 9.12 -8.40
N PRO A 71 -1.89 8.56 -8.42
CA PRO A 71 -2.31 7.57 -9.42
C PRO A 71 -2.51 8.22 -10.80
N GLY A 72 -2.32 7.43 -11.86
CA GLY A 72 -2.65 7.82 -13.24
C GLY A 72 -4.08 7.46 -13.67
N TYR A 73 -4.92 6.97 -12.74
CA TYR A 73 -6.26 6.47 -13.02
C TYR A 73 -7.31 7.19 -12.15
N ASN A 74 -8.57 7.15 -12.59
CA ASN A 74 -9.71 7.63 -11.81
C ASN A 74 -10.92 6.71 -12.08
N PRO A 75 -11.34 5.88 -11.10
CA PRO A 75 -12.46 4.95 -11.28
C PRO A 75 -13.84 5.61 -11.12
N LEU A 76 -13.90 6.92 -10.81
CA LEU A 76 -15.14 7.69 -10.65
C LEU A 76 -15.54 8.46 -11.92
N LYS A 77 -14.76 8.32 -12.99
CA LYS A 77 -14.95 9.01 -14.27
C LYS A 77 -15.29 8.03 -15.37
#